data_AF-A0AAD7P581-F1
#
_entry.id   AF-A0AAD7P581-F1
#
_cell.length_a   1.000
_cell.length_b   1.000
_cell.length_c   1.000
_cell.angle_alpha   90.00
_cell.angle_beta   90.00
_cell.angle_gamma   90.00
#
_symmetry.space_group_name_H-M   'P 1'
#
loop_
_entity.id
_entity.type
_entity.pdbx_description
1 polymer ?
#
loop_
_entity_poly.entity_id
_entity_poly.type
_entity_poly.pdbx_seq_one_letter_code
_entity_poly.pdbx_strand_id
1 'polypeptide(L)'
;MASTEGLVPITSSFLASYYDKYPFQPLSDDVSRLCPEIRSLANDLLKECPPTQGEIMLVNEAERQPPHKIDENMWKNRENIEEIIFLLERSHWPEALQQQSTPYDAEVAIVFYNLRDKFQNTLKHLESFQSMNSERVFNTVNLQRAPPYR
;
A
#
# COMPACT_ATOMS: atom_id res chain seq x y z
N MET A 1 12.80 15.05 15.10
CA MET A 1 12.09 15.52 13.90
C MET A 1 13.03 15.30 12.72
N ALA A 2 12.67 14.43 11.77
CA ALA A 2 13.50 14.20 10.59
C ALA A 2 13.28 15.35 9.59
N SER A 3 14.37 15.98 9.15
CA SER A 3 14.34 17.14 8.25
C SER A 3 13.83 16.73 6.86
N THR A 4 12.81 17.44 6.38
CA THR A 4 12.20 17.29 5.05
C THR A 4 12.88 18.15 3.98
N GLU A 5 14.03 18.77 4.31
CA GLU A 5 14.80 19.59 3.38
C GLU A 5 15.31 18.75 2.20
N GLY A 6 14.77 19.02 1.01
CA GLY A 6 15.17 18.37 -0.24
C GLY A 6 14.19 17.36 -0.82
N LEU A 7 13.00 17.18 -0.22
CA LEU A 7 11.93 16.40 -0.83
C LEU A 7 11.21 17.26 -1.88
N VAL A 8 11.59 17.10 -3.14
CA VAL A 8 10.85 17.68 -4.26
C VAL A 8 9.53 16.90 -4.40
N PRO A 9 8.36 17.56 -4.41
CA PRO A 9 7.10 16.86 -4.62
C PRO A 9 7.11 16.16 -5.98
N ILE A 10 6.75 14.89 -6.01
CA ILE A 10 6.66 14.09 -7.24
C ILE A 10 5.51 14.64 -8.07
N THR A 11 5.81 15.55 -8.98
CA THR A 11 4.83 16.15 -9.89
C THR A 11 4.68 15.32 -11.17
N SER A 12 3.52 15.38 -11.82
CA SER A 12 3.27 14.60 -13.05
C SER A 12 4.20 14.98 -14.20
N SER A 13 4.59 16.25 -14.31
CA SER A 13 5.54 16.75 -15.31
C SER A 13 6.95 16.15 -15.11
N PHE A 14 7.34 15.91 -13.87
CA PHE A 14 8.61 15.28 -13.52
C PHE A 14 8.63 13.80 -13.91
N LEU A 15 7.56 13.05 -13.63
CA LEU A 15 7.42 11.64 -14.03
C LEU A 15 7.41 11.46 -15.55
N ALA A 16 6.76 12.36 -16.30
CA ALA A 16 6.74 12.30 -17.77
C ALA A 16 8.16 12.36 -18.36
N SER A 17 8.98 13.30 -17.88
CA SER A 17 10.36 13.46 -18.37
C SER A 17 11.29 12.28 -18.05
N TYR A 18 10.97 11.49 -17.02
CA TYR A 18 11.72 10.28 -16.64
C TYR A 18 11.51 9.16 -17.67
N TYR A 19 10.26 8.93 -18.07
CA TYR A 19 9.92 7.92 -19.08
C TYR A 19 10.40 8.30 -20.49
N ASP A 20 10.53 9.60 -20.78
CA ASP A 20 11.15 10.08 -22.02
C ASP A 20 12.65 9.73 -22.10
N LYS A 21 13.34 9.66 -20.95
CA LYS A 21 14.80 9.44 -20.87
C LYS A 21 15.18 7.97 -20.66
N TYR A 22 14.36 7.21 -19.93
CA TYR A 22 14.54 5.78 -19.70
C TYR A 22 13.33 5.04 -20.23
N PRO A 23 13.21 4.91 -21.58
CA PRO A 23 12.12 4.18 -22.17
C PRO A 23 12.20 2.74 -21.68
N PHE A 24 11.17 2.31 -20.96
CA PHE A 24 10.99 0.90 -20.68
C PHE A 24 10.85 0.20 -22.02
N GLN A 25 11.60 -0.87 -22.26
CA GLN A 25 11.35 -1.66 -23.46
C GLN A 25 9.90 -2.13 -23.41
N PRO A 26 9.09 -1.86 -24.45
CA PRO A 26 7.72 -2.34 -24.49
C PRO A 26 7.72 -3.83 -24.17
N LEU A 27 6.73 -4.26 -23.38
CA LEU A 27 6.50 -5.68 -23.20
C LEU A 27 6.39 -6.32 -24.58
N SER A 28 6.92 -7.53 -24.74
CA SER A 28 6.78 -8.27 -25.99
C SER A 28 5.31 -8.28 -26.41
N ASP A 29 5.05 -8.15 -27.71
CA ASP A 29 3.70 -8.27 -28.27
C ASP A 29 3.04 -9.61 -27.90
N ASP A 30 3.86 -10.63 -27.64
CA ASP A 30 3.42 -11.91 -27.12
C ASP A 30 2.71 -11.79 -25.76
N VAL A 31 3.05 -10.83 -24.91
CA VAL A 31 2.37 -10.65 -23.61
C VAL A 31 0.90 -10.27 -23.84
N SER A 32 0.65 -9.31 -24.73
CA SER A 32 -0.71 -8.88 -25.09
C SER A 32 -1.53 -10.00 -25.75
N ARG A 33 -0.87 -10.91 -26.47
CA ARG A 33 -1.49 -12.08 -27.11
C ARG A 33 -1.71 -13.25 -26.14
N LEU A 34 -0.72 -13.59 -25.32
CA LEU A 34 -0.76 -14.75 -24.43
C LEU A 34 -1.63 -14.51 -23.20
N CYS A 35 -1.69 -13.28 -22.68
CA CYS A 35 -2.55 -12.95 -21.53
C CYS A 35 -4.04 -13.31 -21.74
N PRO A 36 -4.70 -12.94 -22.86
CA PRO A 36 -6.08 -13.35 -23.10
C PRO A 36 -6.22 -14.85 -23.38
N GLU A 37 -5.24 -15.49 -24.03
CA GLU A 37 -5.24 -16.95 -24.25
C GLU A 37 -5.22 -17.72 -22.92
N ILE A 38 -4.31 -17.34 -22.01
CA ILE A 38 -4.22 -17.93 -20.66
C ILE A 38 -5.49 -17.67 -19.86
N ARG A 39 -6.04 -16.46 -19.92
CA ARG A 39 -7.29 -16.12 -19.23
C ARG A 39 -8.48 -16.91 -19.77
N SER A 40 -8.54 -17.12 -21.09
CA SER A 40 -9.57 -17.97 -21.70
C SER A 40 -9.49 -19.41 -21.19
N LEU A 41 -8.28 -19.99 -21.20
CA LEU A 41 -8.06 -21.35 -20.71
C LEU A 41 -8.44 -21.48 -19.23
N ALA A 42 -8.06 -20.52 -18.40
CA ALA A 42 -8.40 -20.49 -16.99
C ALA A 42 -9.92 -20.40 -16.78
N ASN A 43 -10.62 -19.56 -17.55
CA ASN A 43 -12.08 -19.46 -17.49
C ASN A 43 -12.78 -20.74 -17.92
N ASP A 44 -12.27 -21.44 -18.92
CA ASP A 44 -12.83 -22.72 -19.35
C ASP A 44 -12.62 -23.80 -18.29
N LEU A 45 -11.45 -23.83 -17.64
CA LEU A 45 -11.19 -24.68 -16.47
C LEU A 45 -12.14 -24.38 -15.31
N LEU A 46 -12.41 -23.11 -15.01
CA LEU A 46 -13.31 -22.71 -13.92
C LEU A 46 -14.78 -23.08 -14.19
N LYS A 47 -15.19 -23.22 -15.46
CA LYS A 47 -16.54 -23.71 -15.83
C LYS A 47 -16.70 -25.20 -15.55
N GLU A 48 -15.68 -26.00 -15.88
CA GLU A 48 -15.69 -27.45 -15.70
C GLU A 48 -15.39 -27.85 -14.24
N CYS A 49 -14.57 -27.05 -13.55
CA CYS A 49 -14.15 -27.25 -12.17
C CYS A 49 -14.39 -25.97 -11.34
N PRO A 50 -15.57 -25.81 -10.73
CA PRO A 50 -15.87 -24.65 -9.89
C PRO A 50 -14.89 -24.55 -8.72
N PRO A 51 -14.36 -23.35 -8.42
CA PRO A 51 -13.37 -23.16 -7.37
C PRO A 51 -13.98 -23.35 -5.97
N THR A 52 -13.18 -23.88 -5.05
CA THR A 52 -13.50 -23.93 -3.61
C THR A 52 -13.47 -22.53 -2.98
N GLN A 53 -13.99 -22.39 -1.76
CA GLN A 53 -14.04 -21.09 -1.06
C GLN A 53 -12.66 -20.41 -0.91
N GLY A 54 -11.59 -21.18 -0.72
CA GLY A 54 -10.22 -20.65 -0.67
C GLY A 54 -9.69 -20.23 -2.04
N GLU A 55 -10.03 -20.98 -3.09
CA GLU A 55 -9.61 -20.69 -4.46
C GLU A 55 -10.35 -19.50 -5.06
N ILE A 56 -11.60 -19.24 -4.65
CA ILE A 56 -12.34 -18.02 -5.02
C ILE A 56 -11.56 -16.77 -4.63
N MET A 57 -10.88 -16.75 -3.49
CA MET A 57 -10.04 -15.61 -3.10
C MET A 57 -8.86 -15.41 -4.05
N LEU A 58 -8.24 -16.50 -4.51
CA LEU A 58 -7.11 -16.45 -5.45
C LEU A 58 -7.54 -16.00 -6.85
N VAL A 59 -8.68 -16.49 -7.34
CA VAL A 59 -9.27 -16.06 -8.61
C VAL A 59 -9.58 -14.57 -8.58
N ASN A 60 -10.20 -14.10 -7.48
CA ASN A 60 -10.50 -12.68 -7.31
C ASN A 60 -9.23 -11.81 -7.22
N GLU A 61 -8.16 -12.30 -6.59
CA GLU A 61 -6.88 -11.58 -6.53
C GLU A 61 -6.21 -11.49 -7.90
N ALA A 62 -6.23 -12.57 -8.69
CA ALA A 62 -5.64 -12.62 -10.03
C ALA A 62 -6.34 -11.68 -11.03
N GLU A 63 -7.65 -11.45 -10.85
CA GLU A 63 -8.45 -10.54 -11.69
C GLU A 63 -8.45 -9.08 -11.20
N ARG A 64 -7.82 -8.79 -10.05
CA ARG A 64 -7.68 -7.39 -9.59
C ARG A 64 -6.75 -6.63 -10.53
N GLN A 65 -7.14 -5.41 -10.85
CA GLN A 65 -6.23 -4.51 -11.52
C GLN A 65 -5.07 -4.16 -10.57
N PRO A 66 -3.81 -4.25 -11.04
CA PRO A 66 -2.69 -3.81 -10.23
C PRO A 66 -2.88 -2.33 -9.88
N PRO A 67 -2.63 -1.93 -8.62
CA PRO A 67 -2.83 -0.56 -8.20
C PRO A 67 -2.01 0.38 -9.08
N HIS A 68 -2.67 1.41 -9.61
CA HIS A 68 -2.11 2.34 -10.61
C HIS A 68 -0.81 3.02 -10.12
N LYS A 69 -0.67 3.22 -8.81
CA LYS A 69 0.54 3.72 -8.14
C LYS A 69 0.67 3.06 -6.77
N ILE A 70 1.67 2.21 -6.63
CA ILE A 70 1.92 1.45 -5.38
C ILE A 70 2.41 2.39 -4.27
N ASP A 71 3.19 3.41 -4.61
CA ASP A 71 3.74 4.40 -3.68
C ASP A 71 2.69 5.38 -3.15
N GLU A 72 1.85 5.95 -4.02
CA GLU A 72 0.78 6.90 -3.63
C GLU A 72 -0.23 6.24 -2.68
N ASN A 73 -0.61 4.99 -2.97
CA ASN A 73 -1.50 4.21 -2.10
C ASN A 73 -0.82 3.80 -0.79
N MET A 74 0.46 3.41 -0.81
CA MET A 74 1.16 2.99 0.42
C MET A 74 1.45 4.17 1.34
N TRP A 75 1.72 5.36 0.80
CA TRP A 75 1.89 6.58 1.60
C TRP A 75 0.56 7.02 2.21
N LYS A 76 -0.52 7.03 1.43
CA LYS A 76 -1.86 7.35 1.93
C LYS A 76 -2.36 6.33 2.95
N ASN A 77 -2.06 5.04 2.75
CA ASN A 77 -2.36 4.00 3.73
C ASN A 77 -1.59 4.22 5.04
N ARG A 78 -0.31 4.62 4.96
CA ARG A 78 0.48 4.97 6.14
C ARG A 78 -0.13 6.16 6.89
N GLU A 79 -0.43 7.24 6.18
CA GLU A 79 -1.06 8.46 6.74
C GLU A 79 -2.38 8.12 7.46
N ASN A 80 -3.26 7.35 6.80
CA ASN A 80 -4.52 6.92 7.41
C ASN A 80 -4.30 6.05 8.67
N ILE A 81 -3.32 5.14 8.67
CA ILE A 81 -3.02 4.29 9.83
C ILE A 81 -2.49 5.15 10.99
N GLU A 82 -1.61 6.10 10.71
CA GLU A 82 -1.06 7.03 11.70
C GLU A 82 -2.16 7.93 12.30
N GLU A 83 -3.09 8.44 11.47
CA GLU A 83 -4.25 9.20 11.92
C GLU A 83 -5.20 8.36 12.80
N ILE A 84 -5.48 7.11 12.40
CA ILE A 84 -6.30 6.20 13.19
C ILE A 84 -5.64 5.93 14.55
N ILE A 85 -4.33 5.68 14.58
CA ILE A 85 -3.59 5.49 15.84
C ILE A 85 -3.70 6.74 16.71
N PHE A 86 -3.49 7.93 16.12
CA PHE A 86 -3.61 9.21 16.81
C PHE A 86 -4.98 9.37 17.47
N LEU A 87 -6.08 9.14 16.73
CA LEU A 87 -7.45 9.21 17.26
C LEU A 87 -7.72 8.16 18.36
N LEU A 88 -7.05 7.01 18.29
CA LEU A 88 -7.16 5.93 19.28
C LEU A 88 -6.24 6.11 20.49
N GLU A 89 -5.42 7.14 20.56
CA GLU A 89 -4.68 7.48 21.77
C GLU A 89 -5.64 7.98 22.86
N ARG A 90 -5.44 7.51 24.10
CA ARG A 90 -6.35 7.80 25.22
C ARG A 90 -6.56 9.30 25.43
N SER A 91 -5.54 10.12 25.17
CA SER A 91 -5.60 11.59 25.28
C SER A 91 -6.58 12.23 24.30
N HIS A 92 -6.88 11.58 23.18
CA HIS A 92 -7.77 12.09 22.13
C HIS A 92 -9.18 11.52 22.21
N TRP A 93 -9.45 10.63 23.17
CA TRP A 93 -10.79 10.09 23.36
C TRP A 93 -11.72 11.17 23.93
N PRO A 94 -13.04 11.05 23.72
CA PRO A 94 -14.03 11.84 24.46
C PRO A 94 -13.85 11.69 25.98
N GLU A 95 -14.03 12.76 26.75
CA GLU A 95 -13.79 12.77 28.21
C GLU A 95 -14.55 11.67 28.96
N ALA A 96 -15.80 11.39 28.56
CA ALA A 96 -16.62 10.32 29.13
C ALA A 96 -15.96 8.93 29.00
N LEU A 97 -15.35 8.65 27.84
CA LEU A 97 -14.62 7.40 27.57
C LEU A 97 -13.26 7.37 28.26
N GLN A 98 -12.61 8.53 28.45
CA GLN A 98 -11.36 8.62 29.22
C GLN A 98 -11.57 8.27 30.70
N GLN A 99 -12.69 8.71 31.27
CA GLN A 99 -13.06 8.50 32.66
C GLN A 99 -13.69 7.13 32.92
N GLN A 100 -14.14 6.43 31.87
CA GLN A 100 -14.78 5.11 31.94
C GLN A 100 -15.92 5.09 32.96
N SER A 101 -16.76 6.12 32.92
CA SER A 101 -17.78 6.39 33.94
C SER A 101 -18.88 5.34 34.00
N THR A 102 -19.06 4.55 32.92
CA THR A 102 -20.02 3.44 32.85
C THR A 102 -19.33 2.12 32.48
N PRO A 103 -19.95 0.97 32.81
CA PRO A 103 -19.46 -0.34 32.37
C PRO A 103 -19.37 -0.46 30.84
N TYR A 104 -20.27 0.21 30.11
CA TYR A 104 -20.24 0.27 28.65
C TYR A 104 -19.00 1.02 28.13
N ASP A 105 -18.62 2.13 28.78
CA ASP A 105 -17.40 2.88 28.42
C ASP A 105 -16.13 2.05 28.61
N ALA A 106 -16.11 1.17 29.62
CA ALA A 106 -15.00 0.25 29.85
C ALA A 106 -14.89 -0.82 28.74
N GLU A 107 -16.02 -1.34 28.24
CA GLU A 107 -16.04 -2.27 27.10
C GLU A 107 -15.55 -1.59 25.81
N VAL A 108 -16.01 -0.37 25.54
CA VAL A 108 -15.56 0.43 24.38
C VAL A 108 -14.07 0.73 24.46
N ALA A 109 -13.56 1.06 25.65
CA ALA A 109 -12.14 1.28 25.88
C ALA A 109 -11.31 0.04 25.52
N ILE A 110 -11.76 -1.17 25.90
CA ILE A 110 -11.10 -2.44 25.53
C ILE A 110 -11.05 -2.59 24.00
N VAL A 111 -12.16 -2.30 23.30
CA VAL A 111 -12.20 -2.36 21.84
C VAL A 111 -11.20 -1.37 21.21
N PHE A 112 -11.13 -0.14 21.73
CA PHE A 112 -10.20 0.88 21.22
C PHE A 112 -8.74 0.48 21.45
N TYR A 113 -8.41 -0.08 22.61
CA TYR A 113 -7.07 -0.62 22.86
C TYR A 113 -6.71 -1.74 21.88
N ASN A 114 -7.60 -2.71 21.70
CA ASN A 114 -7.39 -3.81 20.75
C ASN A 114 -7.23 -3.30 19.30
N LEU A 115 -8.01 -2.30 18.90
CA LEU A 115 -7.94 -1.71 17.58
C LEU A 115 -6.62 -0.96 17.38
N ARG A 116 -6.20 -0.17 18.36
CA ARG A 116 -4.93 0.55 18.36
C ARG A 116 -3.76 -0.43 18.22
N ASP A 117 -3.75 -1.49 19.00
CA ASP A 117 -2.67 -2.48 18.98
C ASP A 117 -2.60 -3.21 17.62
N LYS A 118 -3.76 -3.48 16.99
CA LYS A 118 -3.80 -4.00 15.61
C LYS A 118 -3.19 -3.01 14.62
N PHE A 119 -3.60 -1.74 14.65
CA PHE A 119 -3.06 -0.73 13.72
C PHE A 119 -1.58 -0.45 13.96
N GLN A 120 -1.10 -0.44 15.21
CA GLN A 120 0.32 -0.34 15.53
C GLN A 120 1.12 -1.52 14.97
N ASN A 121 0.59 -2.74 15.08
CA ASN A 121 1.21 -3.90 14.46
C ASN A 121 1.23 -3.79 12.94
N THR A 122 0.13 -3.38 12.31
CA THR A 122 0.07 -3.15 10.86
C THR A 122 1.07 -2.07 10.42
N LEU A 123 1.17 -0.96 11.16
CA LEU A 123 2.14 0.10 10.89
C LEU A 123 3.58 -0.44 10.92
N LYS A 124 3.94 -1.23 11.93
CA LYS A 124 5.28 -1.86 12.00
C LYS A 124 5.57 -2.76 10.80
N HIS A 125 4.58 -3.52 10.31
CA HIS A 125 4.76 -4.35 9.12
C HIS A 125 4.94 -3.48 7.87
N LEU A 126 4.16 -2.40 7.72
CA LEU A 126 4.29 -1.46 6.63
C LEU A 126 5.66 -0.75 6.65
N GLU A 127 6.12 -0.32 7.82
CA GLU A 127 7.44 0.28 8.02
C GLU A 127 8.57 -0.69 7.72
N SER A 128 8.45 -1.95 8.16
CA SER A 128 9.39 -3.01 7.84
C SER A 128 9.45 -3.26 6.33
N PHE A 129 8.29 -3.36 5.67
CA PHE A 129 8.22 -3.48 4.21
C PHE A 129 8.87 -2.29 3.51
N GLN A 130 8.58 -1.06 3.93
CA GLN A 130 9.16 0.18 3.38
C GLN A 130 10.67 0.23 3.62
N SER A 131 11.16 -0.24 4.77
CA SER A 131 12.58 -0.30 5.12
C SER A 131 13.33 -1.37 4.33
N MET A 132 12.77 -2.58 4.20
CA MET A 132 13.38 -3.67 3.42
C MET A 132 13.38 -3.36 1.92
N ASN A 133 12.34 -2.71 1.43
CA ASN A 133 12.28 -2.24 0.05
C ASN A 133 12.83 -0.82 -0.08
N SER A 134 13.43 -0.25 0.98
CA SER A 134 13.91 1.12 0.96
C SER A 134 14.93 1.30 -0.14
N GLU A 135 15.77 0.33 -0.48
CA GLU A 135 16.69 0.48 -1.62
C GLU A 135 15.97 0.51 -2.98
N ARG A 136 14.82 -0.16 -3.12
CA ARG A 136 14.00 -0.11 -4.36
C ARG A 136 13.14 1.14 -4.41
N VAL A 137 12.60 1.56 -3.27
CA VAL A 137 11.85 2.81 -3.03
C VAL A 137 12.77 4.03 -3.10
N PHE A 138 14.02 3.89 -2.66
CA PHE A 138 15.05 4.90 -2.63
C PHE A 138 15.84 4.89 -3.94
N ASN A 139 15.98 3.82 -4.72
CA ASN A 139 16.51 3.92 -6.10
C ASN A 139 15.53 4.62 -7.07
N THR A 140 14.23 4.62 -6.78
CA THR A 140 13.29 5.60 -7.35
C THR A 140 13.57 7.04 -6.90
N VAL A 141 14.24 7.26 -5.76
CA VAL A 141 14.60 8.58 -5.18
C VAL A 141 16.09 8.97 -5.41
N ASN A 142 17.02 8.03 -5.63
CA ASN A 142 18.48 8.21 -5.66
C ASN A 142 19.06 8.24 -7.07
N LEU A 143 18.32 7.73 -8.07
CA LEU A 143 18.57 8.13 -9.46
C LEU A 143 18.45 9.67 -9.63
N GLN A 144 17.93 10.37 -8.62
CA GLN A 144 17.84 11.82 -8.53
C GLN A 144 19.06 12.52 -7.85
N ARG A 145 20.18 11.85 -7.51
CA ARG A 145 21.31 12.54 -6.81
C ARG A 145 22.74 12.35 -7.36
N ALA A 146 22.98 11.55 -8.39
CA ALA A 146 24.32 11.47 -8.97
C ALA A 146 24.60 12.66 -9.92
N PRO A 147 25.70 13.42 -9.75
CA PRO A 147 26.07 14.43 -10.72
C PRO A 147 26.44 13.76 -12.05
N PRO A 148 26.23 14.44 -13.19
CA PRO A 148 26.67 13.92 -14.47
C PRO A 148 28.19 13.85 -14.46
N TYR A 149 28.78 12.65 -14.54
CA TYR A 149 30.12 12.54 -15.11
C TYR A 149 30.01 12.94 -16.57
N ARG A 150 30.78 13.98 -16.92
CA ARG A 150 30.97 14.53 -18.27
C ARG A 150 31.42 13.47 -19.26
#